data_AF-A0A9W6GKZ4-F1
#
_entry.id   AF-A0A9W6GKZ4-F1
#
_cell.length_a   1.000
_cell.length_b   1.000
_cell.length_c   1.000
_cell.angle_alpha   90.00
_cell.angle_beta   90.00
_cell.angle_gamma   90.00
#
_symmetry.space_group_name_H-M   'P 1'
#
loop_
_entity.id
_entity.type
_entity.pdbx_description
1 polymer ?
#
loop_
_entity_poly.entity_id
_entity_poly.type
_entity_poly.pdbx_seq_one_letter_code
_entity_poly.pdbx_strand_id
1 'polypeptide(L)'
;MDQKFLEHEMENYKKEQEKVKKLIGSIGATHSSRNHKILNGIFLIVVVGSFFAGGVLHYIPFNLSIELGVLLVSIKIAWMIHEQQKVNHFQFWILNSIELRLNSLQTNFKKLQKEVKKHREETERVEEDLKREEVEKEERVS
;
A
#
# COMPACT_ATOMS: atom_id res chain seq x y z
N MET A 1 13.26 26.90 -25.73
CA MET A 1 12.07 27.27 -24.93
C MET A 1 11.77 26.22 -23.86
N ASP A 2 12.68 25.26 -23.66
CA ASP A 2 12.37 23.97 -23.06
C ASP A 2 12.56 23.93 -21.54
N GLN A 3 13.53 24.68 -20.99
CA GLN A 3 13.80 24.64 -19.55
C GLN A 3 12.61 25.09 -18.69
N LYS A 4 11.93 26.16 -19.09
CA LYS A 4 10.75 26.66 -18.36
C LYS A 4 9.55 25.71 -18.45
N PHE A 5 9.44 24.96 -19.56
CA PHE A 5 8.39 23.95 -19.73
C PHE A 5 8.66 22.73 -18.85
N LEU A 6 9.91 22.26 -18.80
CA LEU A 6 10.36 21.17 -17.93
C LEU A 6 10.18 21.50 -16.44
N GLU A 7 10.53 22.72 -16.02
CA GLU A 7 10.33 23.17 -14.64
C GLU A 7 8.84 23.21 -14.26
N HIS A 8 7.99 23.68 -15.17
CA HIS A 8 6.55 23.72 -14.98
C HIS A 8 5.92 22.31 -14.93
N GLU A 9 6.38 21.38 -15.76
CA GLU A 9 5.99 19.97 -15.69
C GLU A 9 6.44 19.33 -14.37
N MET A 10 7.68 19.56 -13.94
CA MET A 10 8.19 19.04 -12.67
C MET A 10 7.40 19.57 -11.46
N GLU A 11 6.99 20.83 -11.49
CA GLU A 11 6.14 21.41 -10.43
C GLU A 11 4.73 20.79 -10.42
N ASN A 12 4.14 20.56 -11.60
CA ASN A 12 2.86 19.89 -11.71
C ASN A 12 2.92 18.44 -11.22
N TYR A 13 3.98 17.70 -11.56
CA TYR A 13 4.22 16.35 -11.05
C TYR A 13 4.34 16.31 -9.51
N LYS A 14 5.05 17.28 -8.91
CA LYS A 14 5.14 17.39 -7.44
C LYS A 14 3.78 17.68 -6.81
N LYS A 15 2.99 18.57 -7.39
CA LYS A 15 1.61 18.87 -6.92
C LYS A 15 0.71 17.64 -6.99
N GLU A 16 0.79 16.86 -8.06
CA GLU A 16 0.02 15.61 -8.17
C GLU A 16 0.48 14.56 -7.16
N GLN A 17 1.79 14.41 -6.95
CA GLN A 17 2.34 13.54 -5.90
C GLN A 17 1.86 13.94 -4.51
N GLU A 18 1.84 15.23 -4.19
CA GLU A 18 1.34 15.73 -2.91
C GLU A 18 -0.15 15.50 -2.73
N LYS A 19 -0.96 15.66 -3.80
CA LYS A 19 -2.39 15.31 -3.77
C LYS A 19 -2.59 13.82 -3.51
N VAL A 20 -1.85 12.96 -4.19
CA VAL A 20 -1.90 11.50 -3.99
C VAL A 20 -1.45 11.13 -2.58
N LYS A 21 -0.37 11.73 -2.08
CA LYS A 21 0.12 11.54 -0.70
C LYS A 21 -0.88 12.03 0.34
N LYS A 22 -1.59 13.13 0.08
CA LYS A 22 -2.63 13.68 0.96
C LYS A 22 -3.91 12.85 0.92
N LEU A 23 -4.30 12.31 -0.24
CA LEU A 23 -5.40 11.37 -0.36
C LEU A 23 -5.07 10.08 0.39
N ILE A 24 -3.92 9.47 0.15
CA ILE A 24 -3.43 8.26 0.87
C ILE A 24 -3.29 8.54 2.36
N GLY A 25 -2.76 9.71 2.74
CA GLY A 25 -2.62 10.14 4.13
C GLY A 25 -3.97 10.43 4.80
N SER A 26 -4.95 10.98 4.09
CA SER A 26 -6.30 11.19 4.63
C SER A 26 -7.07 9.88 4.82
N ILE A 27 -6.77 8.87 4.00
CA ILE A 27 -7.37 7.53 4.11
C ILE A 27 -6.64 6.70 5.18
N GLY A 28 -5.31 6.88 5.35
CA GLY A 28 -4.50 6.14 6.32
C GLY A 28 -4.34 6.77 7.71
N ALA A 29 -4.37 8.11 7.84
CA ALA A 29 -3.94 8.80 9.06
C ALA A 29 -5.07 9.30 9.96
N THR A 30 -6.33 9.36 9.51
CA THR A 30 -7.37 9.95 10.37
C THR A 30 -8.71 9.25 10.23
N HIS A 31 -8.90 8.19 11.00
CA HIS A 31 -10.08 8.15 11.84
C HIS A 31 -9.85 7.26 13.07
N SER A 32 -9.73 7.89 14.24
CA SER A 32 -10.23 7.32 15.50
C SER A 32 -9.34 6.36 16.32
N SER A 33 -8.01 6.29 16.20
CA SER A 33 -7.22 5.46 17.16
C SER A 33 -7.44 5.86 18.65
N ARG A 34 -7.57 7.16 18.94
CA ARG A 34 -7.81 7.65 20.31
C ARG A 34 -9.27 7.50 20.74
N ASN A 35 -10.20 7.83 19.85
CA ASN A 35 -11.63 7.70 20.14
C ASN A 35 -12.05 6.22 20.25
N HIS A 36 -11.40 5.31 19.50
CA HIS A 36 -11.59 3.85 19.63
C HIS A 36 -11.13 3.31 20.96
N LYS A 37 -9.99 3.77 21.46
CA LYS A 37 -9.50 3.39 22.80
C LYS A 37 -10.44 3.90 23.89
N ILE A 38 -10.95 5.13 23.76
CA ILE A 38 -11.89 5.74 24.71
C ILE A 38 -13.25 5.00 24.67
N LEU A 39 -13.81 4.75 23.47
CA LEU A 39 -15.06 4.01 23.30
C LEU A 39 -14.95 2.58 23.83
N ASN A 40 -13.81 1.92 23.62
CA ASN A 40 -13.59 0.58 24.14
C ASN A 40 -13.50 0.57 25.68
N GLY A 41 -12.83 1.56 26.28
CA GLY A 41 -12.77 1.73 27.73
C GLY A 41 -14.13 2.00 28.36
N ILE A 42 -14.91 2.92 27.77
CA ILE A 42 -16.29 3.19 28.21
C ILE A 42 -17.16 1.94 28.08
N PHE A 43 -17.04 1.20 26.97
CA PHE A 43 -17.80 -0.03 26.77
C PHE A 43 -17.47 -1.09 27.84
N LEU A 44 -16.19 -1.27 28.17
CA LEU A 44 -15.77 -2.17 29.25
C LEU A 44 -16.39 -1.77 30.60
N ILE A 45 -16.37 -0.48 30.94
CA ILE A 45 -16.97 0.05 32.16
C ILE A 45 -18.48 -0.22 32.19
N VAL A 46 -19.19 -0.05 31.07
CA VAL A 46 -20.62 -0.33 30.95
C VAL A 46 -20.93 -1.82 31.11
N VAL A 47 -20.13 -2.71 30.51
CA VAL A 47 -20.30 -4.17 30.65
C VAL A 47 -20.08 -4.60 32.10
N VAL A 48 -18.98 -4.16 32.73
CA VAL A 48 -18.67 -4.49 34.13
C VAL A 48 -19.73 -3.90 35.08
N GLY A 49 -20.16 -2.66 34.83
CA GLY A 49 -21.22 -2.00 35.58
C GLY A 49 -22.57 -2.70 35.47
N SER A 50 -22.94 -3.21 34.29
CA SER A 50 -24.16 -3.98 34.06
C SER A 50 -24.17 -5.28 34.89
N PHE A 51 -23.05 -6.01 34.92
CA PHE A 51 -22.89 -7.19 35.76
C PHE A 51 -22.98 -6.87 37.26
N PHE A 52 -22.39 -5.75 37.70
CA PHE A 52 -22.48 -5.31 39.10
C PHE A 52 -23.91 -4.89 39.48
N ALA A 53 -24.63 -4.21 38.59
CA ALA A 53 -26.02 -3.79 38.82
C ALA A 53 -27.00 -4.98 38.86
N GLY A 54 -26.80 -6.00 38.02
CA GLY A 54 -27.59 -7.24 38.04
C GLY A 54 -27.25 -8.18 39.20
N GLY A 55 -25.99 -8.22 39.62
CA GLY A 55 -25.52 -9.13 40.68
C GLY A 55 -25.63 -8.55 42.10
N VAL A 56 -25.08 -7.36 42.33
CA VAL A 56 -24.93 -6.77 43.69
C VAL A 56 -26.14 -5.92 44.08
N LEU A 57 -26.76 -5.22 43.11
CA LEU A 57 -27.86 -4.30 43.39
C LEU A 57 -29.25 -4.97 43.33
N HIS A 58 -29.33 -6.23 42.85
CA HIS A 58 -30.57 -7.02 42.63
C HIS A 58 -31.71 -6.19 42.00
N TYR A 59 -31.38 -5.19 41.18
CA TYR A 59 -32.38 -4.32 40.56
C TYR A 59 -33.06 -5.03 39.36
N ILE A 60 -32.38 -6.04 38.82
CA ILE A 60 -32.78 -6.84 37.65
C ILE A 60 -32.49 -8.31 37.98
N PRO A 61 -33.36 -9.28 37.62
CA PRO A 61 -33.07 -10.70 37.78
C PRO A 61 -31.79 -11.09 37.02
N PHE A 62 -30.93 -11.85 37.68
CA PHE A 62 -29.59 -12.23 37.20
C PHE A 62 -29.56 -12.78 35.77
N ASN A 63 -30.54 -13.61 35.41
CA ASN A 63 -30.66 -14.19 34.07
C ASN A 63 -30.80 -13.12 32.98
N LEU A 64 -31.62 -12.09 33.22
CA LEU A 64 -31.84 -10.99 32.28
C LEU A 64 -30.58 -10.11 32.14
N SER A 65 -29.82 -9.94 33.22
CA SER A 65 -28.56 -9.19 33.21
C SER A 65 -27.50 -9.86 32.32
N ILE A 66 -27.38 -11.19 32.39
CA ILE A 66 -26.45 -11.94 31.55
C ILE A 66 -26.88 -11.86 30.08
N GLU A 67 -28.17 -12.04 29.80
CA GLU A 67 -28.70 -12.01 28.44
C GLU A 67 -28.48 -10.64 27.77
N LEU A 68 -28.74 -9.55 28.51
CA LEU A 68 -28.43 -8.18 28.07
C LEU A 68 -26.92 -7.94 27.89
N GLY A 69 -26.09 -8.49 28.77
CA GLY A 69 -24.63 -8.39 28.66
C GLY A 69 -24.10 -9.06 27.39
N VAL A 70 -24.57 -10.27 27.10
CA VAL A 70 -24.21 -11.02 25.88
C VAL A 70 -24.69 -10.29 24.62
N LEU A 71 -25.91 -9.73 24.65
CA LEU A 71 -26.47 -8.96 23.53
C LEU A 71 -25.68 -7.66 23.26
N LEU A 72 -25.26 -6.94 24.30
CA LEU A 72 -24.41 -5.75 24.14
C LEU A 72 -23.05 -6.10 23.53
N VAL A 73 -22.42 -7.19 23.99
CA VAL A 73 -21.13 -7.65 23.47
C VAL A 73 -21.24 -8.08 22.01
N SER A 74 -22.30 -8.78 21.61
CA SER A 74 -22.49 -9.21 20.22
C SER A 74 -22.66 -8.03 19.27
N ILE A 75 -23.44 -7.01 19.67
CA ILE A 75 -23.60 -5.76 18.91
C ILE A 75 -22.26 -5.04 18.78
N LYS A 76 -21.44 -5.00 19.84
CA LYS A 76 -20.12 -4.37 19.81
C LYS A 76 -19.17 -5.07 18.83
N ILE A 77 -19.18 -6.39 18.80
CA ILE A 77 -18.38 -7.18 17.84
C ILE A 77 -18.84 -6.88 16.41
N ALA A 78 -20.15 -6.89 16.15
CA ALA A 78 -20.70 -6.55 14.83
C ALA A 78 -20.28 -5.13 14.39
N TRP A 79 -20.32 -4.17 15.32
CA TRP A 79 -19.92 -2.80 15.05
C TRP A 79 -18.42 -2.67 14.76
N MET A 80 -17.58 -3.41 15.49
CA MET A 80 -16.14 -3.48 15.24
C MET A 80 -15.83 -4.05 13.86
N ILE A 81 -16.50 -5.15 13.48
CA ILE A 81 -16.32 -5.79 12.17
C ILE A 81 -16.74 -4.82 11.04
N HIS A 82 -17.88 -4.15 11.19
CA HIS A 82 -18.36 -3.16 10.22
C HIS A 82 -17.36 -2.01 10.02
N GLU A 83 -16.71 -1.55 11.09
CA GLU A 83 -15.70 -0.50 10.98
C GLU A 83 -14.39 -0.99 10.31
N GLN A 84 -14.00 -2.24 10.54
CA GLN A 84 -12.81 -2.84 9.92
C GLN A 84 -12.93 -3.02 8.40
N GLN A 85 -14.15 -3.10 7.84
CA GLN A 85 -14.35 -3.27 6.39
C GLN A 85 -13.74 -2.15 5.55
N LYS A 86 -13.76 -0.91 6.03
CA LYS A 86 -13.18 0.24 5.31
C LYS A 86 -11.66 0.13 5.20
N VAL A 87 -11.01 -0.33 6.27
CA VAL A 87 -9.55 -0.52 6.31
C VAL A 87 -9.13 -1.66 5.39
N ASN A 88 -9.87 -2.78 5.39
CA ASN A 88 -9.56 -3.91 4.52
C ASN A 88 -9.68 -3.53 3.03
N HIS A 89 -10.72 -2.77 2.67
CA HIS A 89 -10.86 -2.26 1.31
C HIS A 89 -9.67 -1.37 0.93
N PHE A 90 -9.24 -0.48 1.83
CA PHE A 90 -8.07 0.36 1.58
C PHE A 90 -6.77 -0.46 1.42
N GLN A 91 -6.54 -1.43 2.31
CA GLN A 91 -5.39 -2.34 2.19
C GLN A 91 -5.39 -3.08 0.85
N PHE A 92 -6.56 -3.54 0.39
CA PHE A 92 -6.72 -4.17 -0.91
C PHE A 92 -6.36 -3.22 -2.07
N TRP A 93 -6.85 -1.99 -2.06
CA TRP A 93 -6.54 -0.99 -3.10
C TRP A 93 -5.05 -0.64 -3.17
N ILE A 94 -4.38 -0.54 -2.03
CA ILE A 94 -2.94 -0.30 -1.96
C ILE A 94 -2.17 -1.49 -2.54
N LEU A 95 -2.54 -2.71 -2.16
CA LEU A 95 -1.88 -3.93 -2.65
C LEU A 95 -2.01 -4.04 -4.18
N ASN A 96 -3.22 -3.84 -4.72
CA ASN A 96 -3.45 -3.86 -6.17
C ASN A 96 -2.63 -2.78 -6.91
N SER A 97 -2.50 -1.59 -6.32
CA SER A 97 -1.68 -0.52 -6.90
C SER A 97 -0.19 -0.88 -6.92
N ILE A 98 0.31 -1.51 -5.86
CA ILE A 98 1.69 -1.98 -5.78
C ILE A 98 1.92 -3.12 -6.77
N GLU A 99 0.98 -4.06 -6.87
CA GLU A 99 1.04 -5.20 -7.79
C GLU A 99 1.12 -4.74 -9.26
N LEU A 100 0.26 -3.81 -9.66
CA LEU A 100 0.29 -3.23 -11.02
C LEU A 100 1.62 -2.53 -11.31
N ARG A 101 2.14 -1.77 -10.33
CA ARG A 101 3.41 -1.06 -10.47
C ARG A 101 4.59 -2.01 -10.53
N LEU A 102 4.60 -3.07 -9.72
CA LEU A 102 5.63 -4.10 -9.71
C LEU A 102 5.65 -4.87 -11.03
N ASN A 103 4.49 -5.21 -11.59
CA ASN A 103 4.37 -5.86 -12.88
C ASN A 103 4.92 -4.99 -14.03
N SER A 104 4.63 -3.68 -13.99
CA SER A 104 5.17 -2.73 -14.95
C SER A 104 6.69 -2.62 -14.84
N LEU A 105 7.23 -2.57 -13.62
CA LEU A 105 8.68 -2.56 -13.36
C LEU A 105 9.35 -3.85 -13.87
N GLN A 106 8.76 -5.02 -13.64
CA GLN A 106 9.28 -6.29 -14.16
C GLN A 106 9.34 -6.31 -15.69
N THR A 107 8.32 -5.78 -16.37
CA THR A 107 8.28 -5.70 -17.83
C THR A 107 9.35 -4.76 -18.36
N ASN A 108 9.51 -3.59 -17.75
CA ASN A 108 10.55 -2.62 -18.13
C ASN A 108 11.95 -3.18 -17.89
N PHE A 109 12.16 -3.87 -16.76
CA PHE A 109 13.44 -4.50 -16.46
C PHE A 109 13.81 -5.59 -17.48
N LYS A 110 12.85 -6.41 -17.92
CA LYS A 110 13.06 -7.39 -19.00
C LYS A 110 13.40 -6.73 -20.33
N LYS A 111 12.79 -5.60 -20.67
CA LYS A 111 13.12 -4.83 -21.90
C LYS A 111 14.54 -4.29 -21.83
N LEU A 112 14.91 -3.66 -20.71
CA LEU A 112 16.26 -3.15 -20.48
C LEU A 112 17.31 -4.26 -20.60
N GLN A 113 17.08 -5.43 -19.99
CA GLN A 113 18.01 -6.55 -20.13
C GLN A 113 18.19 -7.01 -21.58
N LYS A 114 17.10 -7.02 -22.38
CA LYS A 114 17.19 -7.36 -23.81
C LYS A 114 17.97 -6.33 -24.60
N GLU A 115 17.74 -5.04 -24.36
CA GLU A 115 18.48 -3.96 -25.04
C GLU A 115 19.97 -4.00 -24.68
N VAL A 116 20.30 -4.19 -23.40
CA VAL A 116 21.68 -4.35 -22.94
C VAL A 116 22.34 -5.57 -23.59
N LYS A 117 21.65 -6.71 -23.68
CA LYS A 117 22.17 -7.91 -24.36
C LYS A 117 22.41 -7.65 -25.84
N LYS A 118 21.47 -7.00 -26.52
CA LYS A 118 21.58 -6.67 -27.95
C LYS A 118 22.76 -5.75 -28.23
N HIS A 119 22.94 -4.68 -27.44
CA HIS A 119 24.10 -3.80 -27.59
C HIS A 119 25.42 -4.50 -27.28
N ARG A 120 25.44 -5.43 -26.32
CA ARG A 120 26.63 -6.25 -26.05
C ARG A 120 26.99 -7.13 -27.25
N GLU A 121 26.00 -7.80 -27.85
CA GLU A 121 26.18 -8.62 -29.05
C GLU A 121 26.60 -7.79 -30.27
N GLU A 122 26.02 -6.59 -30.47
CA GLU A 122 26.43 -5.66 -31.53
C GLU A 122 27.88 -5.19 -31.32
N THR A 123 28.29 -4.90 -30.09
CA THR A 123 29.67 -4.50 -29.77
C THR A 123 30.66 -5.63 -30.04
N GLU A 124 30.34 -6.87 -29.63
CA GLU A 124 31.19 -8.04 -29.88
C GLU A 124 31.36 -8.33 -31.38
N ARG A 125 30.29 -8.19 -32.18
CA ARG A 125 30.37 -8.35 -33.65
C ARG A 125 31.24 -7.28 -34.31
N VAL A 126 31.05 -6.02 -33.93
CA VAL A 126 31.85 -4.91 -34.46
C VAL A 126 33.34 -5.12 -34.12
N GLU A 127 33.64 -5.60 -32.92
CA GLU A 127 35.02 -5.90 -32.50
C GLU A 127 35.62 -7.10 -33.27
N GLU A 128 34.83 -8.13 -33.58
CA GLU A 128 35.27 -9.25 -34.42
C GLU A 128 35.52 -8.84 -35.89
N ASP A 129 34.66 -7.99 -36.44
CA ASP A 129 34.78 -7.48 -37.82
C ASP A 129 36.03 -6.60 -37.97
N LEU A 130 36.30 -5.71 -37.00
CA LEU A 130 37.52 -4.90 -36.94
C LEU A 130 38.79 -5.76 -36.89
N LYS A 131 38.80 -6.82 -36.05
CA LYS A 131 39.94 -7.74 -35.97
C LYS A 131 40.18 -8.49 -37.29
N ARG A 132 39.13 -8.89 -38.00
CA ARG A 132 39.25 -9.53 -39.32
C ARG A 132 39.82 -8.58 -40.37
N GLU A 133 39.36 -7.32 -40.38
CA GLU A 133 39.87 -6.30 -41.31
C GLU A 133 41.34 -5.93 -41.05
N GLU A 134 41.78 -5.94 -39.78
CA GLU A 134 43.20 -5.72 -39.43
C GLU A 134 44.10 -6.86 -39.91
N VAL A 135 43.69 -8.11 -39.68
CA VAL A 135 44.45 -9.30 -40.14
C VAL A 135 44.55 -9.35 -41.67
N GLU A 136 43.46 -9.06 -42.39
CA GLU A 136 43.44 -9.04 -43.85
C GLU A 136 44.30 -7.89 -44.45
N LYS A 137 44.49 -6.80 -43.70
CA LYS A 137 45.40 -5.71 -44.08
C LYS A 137 46.86 -6.08 -43.83
N GLU A 138 47.18 -6.76 -42.73
CA GLU A 138 48.55 -7.23 -42.46
C GLU A 138 49.02 -8.29 -43.46
N GLU A 139 48.15 -9.23 -43.85
CA GLU A 139 48.49 -10.27 -44.85
C GLU A 139 48.68 -9.70 -46.26
N ARG A 140 48.09 -8.54 -46.59
CA ARG A 140 48.27 -7.89 -47.90
C ARG A 140 49.52 -7.01 -48.01
N VAL A 141 50.19 -6.73 -46.89
CA VAL A 141 51.37 -5.85 -46.84
C VAL A 141 52.68 -6.65 -46.65
N SER A 142 52.60 -7.95 -46.34
CA SER A 142 53.71 -8.92 -46.37
C SER A 142 53.84 -9.61 -47.72
#